data_AF-X6GJQ1-F1
#
_entry.id   AF-X6GJQ1-F1
#
_cell.length_a   1.000
_cell.length_b   1.000
_cell.length_c   1.000
_cell.angle_alpha   90.00
_cell.angle_beta   90.00
_cell.angle_gamma   90.00
#
_symmetry.space_group_name_H-M   'P 1'
#
loop_
_entity.id
_entity.type
_entity.pdbx_description
1 polymer ?
#
loop_
_entity_poly.entity_id
_entity_poly.type
_entity_poly.pdbx_seq_one_letter_code
_entity_poly.pdbx_strand_id
1 'polypeptide(L)'
;MGDGAAKKPKVYGSGMTPFGVFLFAQTYRANADALALVSPQIRPSISDHPRRFLYFQALEHYLRSFLLLQGKTPADIRGYQHHFLDMLDEGRHLGLEMPSEVEDFIRSRTVANEYTQIRYDYKLDKDGPRRTARTMERLRLVVWEIEKAVGLAIRKTGIEAVYGERPSASPLNGSFAKA
;
A
#
# COMPACT_ATOMS: atom_id res chain seq x y z
N MET A 1 27.07 -28.74 -31.58
CA MET A 1 26.37 -27.45 -31.43
C MET A 1 25.32 -27.67 -30.36
N GLY A 2 25.49 -27.07 -29.18
CA GLY A 2 24.60 -27.32 -28.04
C GLY A 2 23.30 -26.55 -28.18
N ASP A 3 22.18 -27.24 -28.09
CA ASP A 3 20.85 -26.65 -27.99
C ASP A 3 20.80 -25.74 -26.76
N GLY A 4 20.89 -24.43 -27.01
CA GLY A 4 20.64 -23.40 -26.02
C GLY A 4 19.14 -23.35 -25.74
N ALA A 5 18.65 -24.29 -24.93
CA ALA A 5 17.28 -24.24 -24.41
C ALA A 5 17.06 -22.88 -23.75
N ALA A 6 16.24 -22.04 -24.39
CA ALA A 6 15.90 -20.72 -23.89
C ALA A 6 15.36 -20.88 -22.46
N LYS A 7 16.10 -20.35 -21.47
CA LYS A 7 15.64 -20.35 -20.07
C LYS A 7 14.34 -19.59 -20.02
N LYS A 8 13.21 -20.29 -19.79
CA LYS A 8 11.92 -19.66 -19.54
C LYS A 8 12.12 -18.63 -18.42
N PRO A 9 11.65 -17.39 -18.60
CA PRO A 9 11.85 -16.35 -17.59
C PRO A 9 11.24 -16.81 -16.27
N LYS A 10 12.03 -16.76 -15.19
CA LYS A 10 11.57 -17.14 -13.86
C LYS A 10 10.49 -16.14 -13.43
N VAL A 11 9.24 -16.62 -13.35
CA VAL A 11 8.12 -15.86 -12.82
C VAL A 11 8.15 -15.98 -11.30
N TYR A 12 8.65 -14.93 -10.63
CA TYR A 12 8.59 -14.85 -9.17
C TYR A 12 7.14 -14.65 -8.72
N GLY A 13 6.75 -15.29 -7.61
CA GLY A 13 5.39 -15.19 -7.06
C GLY A 13 4.37 -16.21 -7.62
N SER A 14 4.77 -17.13 -8.50
CA SER A 14 3.87 -18.15 -9.08
C SER A 14 3.21 -19.11 -8.08
N GLY A 15 3.69 -19.15 -6.83
CA GLY A 15 3.10 -19.94 -5.75
C GLY A 15 2.27 -19.14 -4.74
N MET A 16 2.17 -17.81 -4.87
CA MET A 16 1.37 -17.00 -3.94
C MET A 16 -0.09 -16.97 -4.39
N THR A 17 -0.98 -17.48 -3.53
CA THR A 17 -2.43 -17.36 -3.71
C THR A 17 -2.88 -15.91 -3.50
N PRO A 18 -4.06 -15.51 -4.02
CA PRO A 18 -4.61 -14.18 -3.75
C PRO A 18 -4.64 -13.85 -2.25
N PHE A 19 -5.03 -14.83 -1.42
CA PHE A 19 -5.04 -14.69 0.04
C PHE A 19 -3.63 -14.60 0.64
N GLY A 20 -2.65 -15.35 0.12
CA GLY A 20 -1.26 -15.20 0.53
C GLY A 20 -0.70 -13.80 0.26
N VAL A 21 -1.04 -13.19 -0.88
CA VAL A 21 -0.68 -11.80 -1.19
C VAL A 21 -1.41 -10.81 -0.29
N PHE A 22 -2.67 -11.08 0.08
CA PHE A 22 -3.41 -10.27 1.05
C PHE A 22 -2.74 -10.26 2.42
N LEU A 23 -2.37 -11.42 2.96
CA LEU A 23 -1.62 -11.51 4.22
C LEU A 23 -0.27 -10.81 4.11
N PHE A 24 0.41 -10.94 2.97
CA PHE A 24 1.67 -10.26 2.73
C PHE A 24 1.51 -8.72 2.78
N ALA A 25 0.46 -8.18 2.16
CA ALA A 25 0.11 -6.76 2.26
C ALA A 25 -0.14 -6.32 3.71
N GLN A 26 -0.82 -7.15 4.52
CA GLN A 26 -1.04 -6.87 5.94
C GLN A 26 0.26 -6.76 6.72
N THR A 27 1.29 -7.56 6.40
CA THR A 27 2.59 -7.45 7.07
C THR A 27 3.27 -6.13 6.78
N TYR A 28 3.20 -5.60 5.54
CA TYR A 28 3.70 -4.27 5.21
C TYR A 28 2.98 -3.17 6.00
N ARG A 29 1.65 -3.23 6.07
CA ARG A 29 0.84 -2.28 6.86
C ARG A 29 1.23 -2.33 8.34
N ALA A 30 1.28 -3.52 8.93
CA ALA A 30 1.63 -3.72 10.33
C ALA A 30 3.05 -3.21 10.64
N ASN A 31 4.01 -3.43 9.75
CA ASN A 31 5.36 -2.89 9.89
C ASN A 31 5.39 -1.36 9.80
N ALA A 32 4.56 -0.74 8.96
CA ALA A 32 4.43 0.70 8.89
C ALA A 32 3.86 1.32 10.18
N ASP A 33 2.89 0.63 10.80
CA ASP A 33 2.36 0.98 12.12
C ASP A 33 3.43 0.78 13.22
N ALA A 34 4.14 -0.35 13.23
CA ALA A 34 5.18 -0.64 14.21
C ALA A 34 6.32 0.40 14.17
N LEU A 35 6.71 0.85 12.97
CA LEU A 35 7.70 1.92 12.82
C LEU A 35 7.27 3.21 13.52
N ALA A 36 5.97 3.51 13.64
CA ALA A 36 5.49 4.69 14.35
C ALA A 36 5.92 4.73 15.82
N LEU A 37 6.10 3.56 16.44
CA LEU A 37 6.44 3.42 17.86
C LEU A 37 7.94 3.62 18.11
N VAL A 38 8.77 3.34 17.10
CA VAL A 38 10.25 3.38 17.21
C VAL A 38 10.86 4.62 16.55
N SER A 39 10.25 5.16 15.49
CA SER A 39 10.75 6.37 14.81
C SER A 39 10.98 7.57 15.77
N PRO A 40 10.12 7.82 16.78
CA PRO A 40 10.37 8.88 17.76
C PRO A 40 11.57 8.64 18.67
N GLN A 41 12.16 7.46 18.69
CA GLN A 41 13.34 7.14 19.50
C GLN A 41 14.65 7.39 18.73
N ILE A 42 14.59 7.46 17.39
CA ILE A 42 15.74 7.72 16.54
C ILE A 42 15.97 9.23 16.47
N ARG A 43 17.18 9.67 16.86
CA ARG A 43 17.60 11.08 16.82
C ARG A 43 18.96 11.23 16.12
N PRO A 44 19.14 12.26 15.28
CA PRO A 44 18.13 13.22 14.83
C PRO A 44 17.08 12.55 13.93
N SER A 45 15.82 12.99 14.02
CA SER A 45 14.75 12.47 13.15
C SER A 45 14.83 13.17 11.80
N ILE A 46 14.83 12.38 10.71
CA ILE A 46 14.96 12.90 9.35
C ILE A 46 13.58 12.99 8.68
N SER A 47 12.82 11.89 8.62
CA SER A 47 11.49 11.88 8.00
C SER A 47 10.70 10.59 8.24
N ASP A 48 9.40 10.63 7.94
CA ASP A 48 8.49 9.46 7.96
C ASP A 48 8.49 8.65 6.64
N HIS A 49 9.50 8.84 5.79
CA HIS A 49 9.56 8.21 4.45
C HIS A 49 9.52 6.68 4.49
N PRO A 50 10.25 5.99 5.39
CA PRO A 50 10.16 4.54 5.49
C PRO A 50 8.74 4.05 5.79
N ARG A 51 8.01 4.76 6.65
CA ARG A 51 6.61 4.45 6.97
C ARG A 51 5.70 4.64 5.76
N ARG A 52 5.84 5.77 5.05
CA ARG A 52 5.11 6.02 3.79
C ARG A 52 5.36 4.92 2.77
N PHE A 53 6.63 4.54 2.59
CA PHE A 53 7.02 3.49 1.66
C PHE A 53 6.30 2.17 1.96
N LEU A 54 6.31 1.73 3.22
CA LEU A 54 5.64 0.50 3.63
C LEU A 54 4.12 0.56 3.43
N TYR A 55 3.48 1.71 3.65
CA TYR A 55 2.06 1.88 3.33
C TYR A 55 1.77 1.78 1.83
N PHE A 56 2.60 2.37 0.97
CA PHE A 56 2.46 2.20 -0.47
C PHE A 56 2.72 0.75 -0.93
N GLN A 57 3.66 0.03 -0.30
CA GLN A 57 3.84 -1.41 -0.54
C GLN A 57 2.59 -2.20 -0.18
N ALA A 58 2.00 -1.93 1.00
CA ALA A 58 0.76 -2.57 1.41
C ALA A 58 -0.36 -2.30 0.40
N LEU A 59 -0.52 -1.04 -0.02
CA LEU A 59 -1.50 -0.63 -1.03
C LEU A 59 -1.31 -1.39 -2.35
N GLU A 60 -0.07 -1.46 -2.85
CA GLU A 60 0.28 -2.20 -4.07
C GLU A 60 -0.15 -3.66 -3.96
N HIS A 61 0.22 -4.31 -2.85
CA HIS A 61 -0.04 -5.73 -2.65
C HIS A 61 -1.53 -6.04 -2.45
N TYR A 62 -2.32 -5.15 -1.84
CA TYR A 62 -3.77 -5.34 -1.79
C TYR A 62 -4.41 -5.28 -3.18
N LEU A 63 -4.04 -4.30 -4.02
CA LEU A 63 -4.54 -4.23 -5.39
C LEU A 63 -4.15 -5.48 -6.18
N ARG A 64 -2.90 -5.94 -6.05
CA ARG A 64 -2.44 -7.20 -6.68
C ARG A 64 -3.20 -8.41 -6.19
N SER A 65 -3.47 -8.50 -4.89
CA SER A 65 -4.27 -9.57 -4.30
C SER A 65 -5.66 -9.63 -4.93
N PHE A 66 -6.33 -8.48 -5.06
CA PHE A 66 -7.64 -8.41 -5.72
C PHE A 66 -7.57 -8.83 -7.19
N LEU A 67 -6.60 -8.34 -7.95
CA LEU A 67 -6.45 -8.70 -9.36
C LEU A 67 -6.20 -10.22 -9.55
N LEU A 68 -5.36 -10.83 -8.70
CA LEU A 68 -5.16 -12.28 -8.67
C LEU A 68 -6.46 -13.02 -8.33
N LEU A 69 -7.25 -12.49 -7.38
CA LEU A 69 -8.54 -13.06 -7.00
C LEU A 69 -9.53 -13.08 -8.18
N GLN A 70 -9.46 -12.07 -9.05
CA GLN A 70 -10.24 -11.97 -10.28
C GLN A 70 -9.64 -12.74 -11.46
N GLY A 71 -8.64 -13.60 -11.21
CA GLY A 71 -8.08 -14.50 -12.21
C GLY A 71 -6.94 -13.93 -13.06
N LYS A 72 -6.41 -12.74 -12.75
CA LYS A 72 -5.17 -12.26 -13.39
C LYS A 72 -4.02 -13.18 -13.03
N THR A 73 -3.12 -13.41 -13.98
CA THR A 73 -1.94 -14.25 -13.77
C THR A 73 -0.81 -13.46 -13.11
N PRO A 74 0.16 -14.12 -12.45
CA PRO A 74 1.35 -13.44 -11.94
C PRO A 74 2.14 -12.66 -13.01
N ALA A 75 2.05 -13.06 -14.29
CA ALA A 75 2.65 -12.32 -15.40
C ALA A 75 1.92 -11.00 -15.66
N ASP A 76 0.58 -11.00 -15.66
CA ASP A 76 -0.24 -9.79 -15.78
C ASP A 76 0.05 -8.84 -14.62
N ILE A 77 0.08 -9.37 -13.39
CA ILE A 77 0.41 -8.61 -12.18
C ILE A 77 1.78 -7.92 -12.28
N ARG A 78 2.78 -8.64 -12.80
CA ARG A 78 4.12 -8.09 -13.00
C ARG A 78 4.14 -7.00 -14.07
N GLY A 79 3.27 -7.08 -15.08
CA GLY A 79 3.11 -6.09 -16.14
C GLY A 79 2.78 -4.70 -15.61
N TYR A 80 2.00 -4.61 -14.53
CA TYR A 80 1.66 -3.33 -13.90
C TYR A 80 2.84 -2.63 -13.21
N GLN A 81 3.94 -3.35 -12.91
CA GLN A 81 5.06 -2.78 -12.14
C GLN A 81 4.56 -2.06 -10.87
N HIS A 82 4.83 -0.75 -10.72
CA HIS A 82 4.32 0.10 -9.63
C HIS A 82 3.25 1.10 -10.11
N HIS A 83 2.56 0.81 -11.23
CA HIS A 83 1.50 1.65 -11.77
C HIS A 83 0.20 1.42 -10.99
N PHE A 84 0.06 2.12 -9.87
CA PHE A 84 -1.10 2.02 -8.98
C PHE A 84 -2.42 2.36 -9.67
N LEU A 85 -2.40 3.35 -10.56
CA LEU A 85 -3.60 3.79 -11.29
C LEU A 85 -4.13 2.71 -12.23
N ASP A 86 -3.23 2.07 -12.98
CA ASP A 86 -3.63 1.00 -13.90
C ASP A 86 -4.23 -0.18 -13.14
N MET A 87 -3.64 -0.55 -11.99
CA MET A 87 -4.21 -1.60 -11.13
C MET A 87 -5.54 -1.19 -10.50
N LEU A 88 -5.71 0.08 -10.14
CA LEU A 88 -6.95 0.59 -9.56
C LEU A 88 -8.07 0.64 -10.61
N ASP A 89 -7.78 1.18 -11.79
CA ASP A 89 -8.74 1.29 -12.89
C ASP A 89 -9.18 -0.10 -13.37
N GLU A 90 -8.24 -1.05 -13.48
CA GLU A 90 -8.55 -2.46 -13.77
C GLU A 90 -9.36 -3.12 -12.64
N GLY A 91 -8.95 -2.91 -11.38
CA GLY A 91 -9.67 -3.44 -10.22
C GLY A 91 -11.12 -2.99 -10.20
N ARG A 92 -11.37 -1.71 -10.48
CA ARG A 92 -12.72 -1.13 -10.59
C ARG A 92 -13.52 -1.77 -11.72
N HIS A 93 -12.91 -1.98 -12.89
CA HIS A 93 -13.57 -2.67 -14.01
C HIS A 93 -13.99 -4.11 -13.63
N LEU A 94 -13.21 -4.75 -12.77
CA LEU A 94 -13.47 -6.10 -12.24
C LEU A 94 -14.32 -6.09 -10.95
N GLY A 95 -14.91 -4.96 -10.57
CA GLY A 95 -15.86 -4.86 -9.45
C GLY A 95 -15.24 -4.57 -8.07
N LEU A 96 -14.03 -4.02 -8.01
CA LEU A 96 -13.49 -3.45 -6.77
C LEU A 96 -14.26 -2.18 -6.43
N GLU A 97 -14.99 -2.20 -5.32
CA GLU A 97 -15.76 -1.06 -4.83
C GLU A 97 -14.99 -0.35 -3.70
N MET A 98 -14.83 0.98 -3.83
CA MET A 98 -14.28 1.83 -2.78
C MET A 98 -14.84 3.25 -2.85
N PRO A 99 -14.75 4.05 -1.76
CA PRO A 99 -15.18 5.44 -1.80
C PRO A 99 -14.36 6.26 -2.81
N SER A 100 -15.00 7.17 -3.54
CA SER A 100 -14.32 8.02 -4.55
C SER A 100 -13.14 8.80 -3.97
N GLU A 101 -13.26 9.27 -2.72
CA GLU A 101 -12.18 10.00 -2.07
C GLU A 101 -10.91 9.16 -1.80
N VAL A 102 -11.03 7.82 -1.79
CA VAL A 102 -9.90 6.89 -1.68
C VAL A 102 -9.20 6.82 -3.03
N GLU A 103 -9.96 6.70 -4.12
CA GLU A 103 -9.44 6.70 -5.49
C GLU A 103 -8.73 8.02 -5.80
N ASP A 104 -9.35 9.15 -5.48
CA ASP A 104 -8.79 10.49 -5.69
C ASP A 104 -7.46 10.66 -4.97
N PHE A 105 -7.35 10.13 -3.75
CA PHE A 105 -6.10 10.16 -3.01
C PHE A 105 -5.02 9.35 -3.73
N ILE A 106 -5.29 8.09 -4.11
CA ILE A 106 -4.32 7.24 -4.82
C ILE A 106 -3.88 7.89 -6.13
N ARG A 107 -4.82 8.46 -6.88
CA ARG A 107 -4.57 9.16 -8.14
C ARG A 107 -3.65 10.35 -7.93
N SER A 108 -3.96 11.22 -6.95
CA SER A 108 -3.14 12.41 -6.67
C SER A 108 -1.68 12.06 -6.32
N ARG A 109 -1.47 10.97 -5.56
CA ARG A 109 -0.14 10.53 -5.10
C ARG A 109 0.68 9.87 -6.20
N THR A 110 -0.01 9.15 -7.10
CA THR A 110 0.61 8.55 -8.28
C THR A 110 1.05 9.62 -9.27
N VAL A 111 0.20 10.63 -9.52
CA VAL A 111 0.54 11.79 -10.35
C VAL A 111 1.71 12.58 -9.77
N ALA A 112 1.78 12.71 -8.44
CA ALA A 112 2.91 13.34 -7.76
C ALA A 112 4.21 12.51 -7.78
N ASN A 113 4.19 11.28 -8.32
CA ASN A 113 5.31 10.34 -8.30
C ASN A 113 5.86 10.07 -6.88
N GLU A 114 4.99 10.15 -5.87
CA GLU A 114 5.40 10.16 -4.46
C GLU A 114 6.12 8.86 -4.07
N TYR A 115 5.65 7.72 -4.60
CA TYR A 115 6.27 6.41 -4.36
C TYR A 115 7.75 6.35 -4.77
N THR A 116 8.12 6.98 -5.89
CA THR A 116 9.52 7.06 -6.31
C THR A 116 10.28 8.04 -5.43
N GLN A 117 9.73 9.23 -5.20
CA GLN A 117 10.40 10.28 -4.45
C GLN A 117 10.69 9.87 -3.00
N ILE A 118 9.80 9.09 -2.34
CA ILE A 118 10.00 8.56 -0.97
C ILE A 118 11.33 7.81 -0.81
N ARG A 119 11.87 7.21 -1.88
CA ARG A 119 13.11 6.44 -1.83
C ARG A 119 14.37 7.27 -2.05
N TYR A 120 14.27 8.42 -2.70
CA TYR A 120 15.43 9.18 -3.18
C TYR A 120 15.51 10.58 -2.59
N ASP A 121 14.37 11.17 -2.25
CA ASP A 121 14.30 12.51 -1.69
C ASP A 121 14.22 12.43 -0.17
N TYR A 122 15.14 13.10 0.53
CA TYR A 122 15.09 13.22 1.99
C TYR A 122 14.21 14.39 2.47
N LYS A 123 13.68 15.20 1.53
CA LYS A 123 12.81 16.37 1.78
C LYS A 123 11.50 16.29 1.00
N LEU A 124 10.66 15.29 1.28
CA LEU A 124 9.28 15.32 0.77
C LEU A 124 8.38 16.30 1.51
N ASP A 125 8.71 16.62 2.77
CA ASP A 125 7.87 17.43 3.64
C ASP A 125 8.07 18.93 3.40
N LYS A 126 7.93 19.38 2.15
CA LYS A 126 7.93 20.80 1.77
C LYS A 126 6.75 21.57 2.37
N ASP A 127 5.72 20.84 2.81
CA ASP A 127 4.46 21.36 3.31
C ASP A 127 4.38 21.60 4.83
N GLY A 128 5.48 21.33 5.56
CA GLY A 128 5.56 21.47 7.00
C GLY A 128 4.87 20.36 7.82
N PRO A 129 5.22 20.22 9.12
CA PRO A 129 4.91 19.03 9.92
C PRO A 129 3.41 18.69 10.03
N ARG A 130 2.55 19.71 10.10
CA ARG A 130 1.09 19.53 10.25
C ARG A 130 0.43 18.99 8.99
N ARG A 131 0.93 19.32 7.80
CA ARG A 131 0.40 18.78 6.53
C ARG A 131 0.92 17.37 6.29
N THR A 132 2.19 17.13 6.61
CA THR A 132 2.83 15.80 6.63
C THR A 132 2.05 14.79 7.48
N ALA A 133 1.69 15.15 8.72
CA ALA A 133 0.91 14.30 9.61
C ALA A 133 -0.49 13.98 9.06
N ARG A 134 -1.21 14.99 8.55
CA ARG A 134 -2.52 14.78 7.91
C ARG A 134 -2.45 13.89 6.67
N THR A 135 -1.40 14.04 5.85
CA THR A 135 -1.17 13.17 4.70
C THR A 135 -0.93 11.73 5.14
N MET A 136 -0.18 11.52 6.23
CA MET A 136 0.05 10.19 6.79
C MET A 136 -1.25 9.57 7.33
N GLU A 137 -2.03 10.31 8.11
CA GLU A 137 -3.34 9.86 8.59
C GLU A 137 -4.26 9.47 7.43
N ARG A 138 -4.28 10.28 6.36
CA ARG A 138 -5.07 9.98 5.18
C ARG A 138 -4.56 8.74 4.44
N LEU A 139 -3.25 8.56 4.30
CA LEU A 139 -2.65 7.36 3.71
C LEU A 139 -3.03 6.10 4.51
N ARG A 140 -2.99 6.16 5.84
CA ARG A 140 -3.42 5.06 6.72
C ARG A 140 -4.87 4.67 6.48
N LEU A 141 -5.75 5.67 6.40
CA LEU A 141 -7.18 5.45 6.12
C LEU A 141 -7.39 4.84 4.73
N VAL A 142 -6.69 5.34 3.70
CA VAL A 142 -6.77 4.81 2.34
C VAL A 142 -6.32 3.35 2.28
N VAL A 143 -5.19 3.01 2.90
CA VAL A 143 -4.72 1.63 2.96
C VAL A 143 -5.72 0.72 3.69
N TRP A 144 -6.33 1.22 4.78
CA TRP A 144 -7.37 0.48 5.50
C TRP A 144 -8.63 0.24 4.67
N GLU A 145 -9.13 1.25 3.93
CA GLU A 145 -10.32 1.08 3.09
C GLU A 145 -10.07 0.06 1.98
N ILE A 146 -8.87 0.04 1.39
CA ILE A 146 -8.49 -0.98 0.40
C ILE A 146 -8.37 -2.35 1.06
N GLU A 147 -7.71 -2.47 2.20
CA GLU A 147 -7.61 -3.73 2.96
C GLU A 147 -9.00 -4.30 3.22
N LYS A 148 -9.94 -3.46 3.68
CA LYS A 148 -11.34 -3.84 3.91
C LYS A 148 -12.02 -4.28 2.61
N ALA A 149 -11.92 -3.51 1.53
CA ALA A 149 -12.55 -3.83 0.25
C ALA A 149 -12.06 -5.18 -0.30
N VAL A 150 -10.75 -5.40 -0.30
CA VAL A 150 -10.14 -6.66 -0.76
C VAL A 150 -10.46 -7.80 0.19
N GLY A 151 -10.46 -7.57 1.51
CA GLY A 151 -10.86 -8.56 2.51
C GLY A 151 -12.32 -9.00 2.34
N LEU A 152 -13.23 -8.07 2.03
CA LEU A 152 -14.63 -8.40 1.69
C LEU A 152 -14.72 -9.23 0.41
N ALA A 153 -13.92 -8.92 -0.62
CA ALA A 153 -13.87 -9.71 -1.85
C ALA A 153 -13.37 -11.15 -1.59
N ILE A 154 -12.34 -11.31 -0.73
CA ILE A 154 -11.84 -12.63 -0.33
C ILE A 154 -12.91 -13.40 0.46
N ARG A 155 -13.64 -12.75 1.38
CA ARG A 155 -14.74 -13.41 2.12
C ARG A 155 -15.83 -13.97 1.20
N LYS A 156 -16.10 -13.33 0.07
CA LYS A 156 -17.07 -13.82 -0.92
C LYS A 156 -16.65 -15.17 -1.55
N THR A 157 -15.38 -15.57 -1.44
CA THR A 157 -14.91 -16.89 -1.91
C THR A 157 -14.99 -17.98 -0.84
N GLY A 158 -15.51 -17.67 0.36
CA GLY A 158 -15.62 -18.59 1.49
C GLY A 158 -14.37 -18.66 2.37
N ILE A 159 -13.33 -17.88 2.07
CA ILE A 159 -12.14 -17.75 2.92
C ILE A 159 -12.38 -16.69 4.00
N GLU A 160 -12.16 -17.03 5.26
CA GLU A 160 -12.19 -16.05 6.33
C GLU A 160 -10.99 -15.10 6.24
N ALA A 161 -11.25 -13.83 5.93
CA ALA A 161 -10.24 -12.77 5.93
C ALA A 161 -10.55 -11.77 7.04
N VAL A 162 -9.60 -11.51 7.94
CA VAL A 162 -9.70 -10.45 8.96
C VAL A 162 -8.92 -9.24 8.48
N TYR A 163 -9.44 -8.04 8.69
CA TYR A 163 -8.74 -6.79 8.41
C TYR A 163 -8.60 -5.96 9.70
N GLY A 164 -7.59 -5.09 9.75
CA GLY A 164 -7.29 -4.29 10.93
C GLY A 164 -8.42 -3.36 11.36
N GLU A 165 -8.34 -2.86 12.59
CA GLU A 165 -9.24 -1.81 13.07
C GLU A 165 -9.09 -0.56 12.22
N ARG A 166 -10.20 0.17 12.02
CA ARG A 166 -10.18 1.45 11.34
C ARG A 166 -9.26 2.40 12.11
N PRO A 167 -8.25 3.02 11.46
CA PRO A 167 -7.43 4.03 12.12
C PRO A 167 -8.33 5.13 12.68
N SER A 168 -8.22 5.40 13.99
CA SER A 168 -8.86 6.58 14.57
C SER A 168 -8.21 7.84 14.00
N ALA A 169 -9.01 8.89 13.77
CA ALA A 169 -8.43 10.21 13.59
C ALA A 169 -7.66 10.53 14.87
N SER A 170 -6.33 10.65 14.79
CA SER A 170 -5.56 11.00 15.99
C SER A 170 -6.06 12.35 16.50
N PRO A 171 -6.33 12.50 17.81
CA PRO A 171 -6.56 13.80 18.38
C PRO A 171 -5.24 14.58 18.27
N LEU A 172 -5.17 15.52 17.33
CA LEU A 172 -4.06 16.47 17.18
C LEU A 172 -4.00 17.49 18.33
N ASN A 173 -4.32 17.10 19.56
CA ASN A 173 -4.18 17.91 20.77
C ASN A 173 -3.19 17.24 21.73
N GLY A 174 -1.97 17.01 21.25
CA GLY A 174 -0.80 16.91 22.12
C GLY A 174 -0.24 18.31 22.33
N SER A 175 -0.60 18.91 23.46
CA SER A 175 -0.05 20.16 23.99
C SER A 175 1.46 20.26 23.73
N PHE A 176 1.89 21.24 22.95
CA PHE A 176 3.23 21.79 23.10
C PHE A 176 3.25 22.54 24.43
N ALA A 177 3.49 21.79 25.51
CA ALA A 177 3.87 22.41 26.77
C ALA A 177 5.23 23.08 26.51
N LYS A 178 5.20 24.42 26.48
CA LYS A 178 6.42 25.20 26.72
C LYS A 178 6.92 24.84 28.11
N ALA A 179 8.12 24.27 28.18
CA ALA A 179 9.00 24.31 29.32
C ALA A 179 10.43 24.45 28.77
#